data_AF-A0A6I7Q4P5-F1
#
_entry.id   AF-A0A6I7Q4P5-F1
#
_cell.length_a   1.000
_cell.length_b   1.000
_cell.length_c   1.000
_cell.angle_alpha   90.00
_cell.angle_beta   90.00
_cell.angle_gamma   90.00
#
_symmetry.space_group_name_H-M   'P 1'
#
loop_
_entity.id
_entity.type
_entity.pdbx_description
1 polymer ?
#
loop_
_entity_poly.entity_id
_entity_poly.type
_entity_poly.pdbx_seq_one_letter_code
_entity_poly.pdbx_strand_id
1 'polypeptide(L)'
;MSSITGLTRGGSAWTPAFVVSLDQGVCIGCGRCYKVCPRDVFELIDRDDLDLDDDDLDDDFEEAPGMVMNLKNLMDCIGCEACSRVCPKGCLSHEPMPMPLAA
;
A
#
# COMPACT_ATOMS: atom_id res chain seq x y z
N MET A 1 -0.73 -1.48 24.31
CA MET A 1 -0.40 -2.65 23.50
C MET A 1 0.95 -2.39 22.87
N SER A 2 1.92 -3.30 23.00
CA SER A 2 3.24 -3.13 22.37
C SER A 2 3.13 -3.39 20.86
N SER A 3 3.72 -2.54 20.04
CA SER A 3 3.81 -2.72 18.59
C SER A 3 4.89 -3.75 18.22
N ILE A 4 4.79 -4.31 17.01
CA ILE A 4 5.87 -5.10 16.40
C ILE A 4 7.13 -4.23 16.31
N THR A 5 8.27 -4.77 16.71
CA THR A 5 9.58 -4.10 16.64
C THR A 5 10.68 -5.10 16.34
N GLY A 6 11.83 -4.62 15.88
CA GLY A 6 13.03 -5.39 15.65
C GLY A 6 14.29 -4.56 15.86
N LEU A 7 15.45 -5.16 15.57
CA LEU A 7 16.74 -4.47 15.57
C LEU A 7 17.30 -4.45 14.15
N THR A 8 17.82 -3.29 13.75
CA THR A 8 18.63 -3.19 12.54
C THR A 8 19.95 -3.96 12.72
N ARG A 9 20.68 -4.19 11.62
CA ARG A 9 22.02 -4.79 11.67
C ARG A 9 23.01 -4.02 12.56
N GLY A 10 22.80 -2.71 12.74
CA GLY A 10 23.60 -1.86 13.63
C GLY A 10 23.14 -1.87 15.10
N GLY A 11 22.10 -2.63 15.45
CA GLY A 11 21.56 -2.73 16.82
C GLY A 11 20.55 -1.64 17.20
N SER A 12 20.24 -0.70 16.31
CA SER A 12 19.20 0.31 16.56
C SER A 12 17.80 -0.32 16.48
N ALA A 13 16.91 0.08 17.38
CA ALA A 13 15.50 -0.30 17.35
C ALA A 13 14.81 0.19 16.08
N TRP A 14 13.93 -0.65 15.53
CA TRP A 14 13.14 -0.36 14.34
C TRP A 14 11.69 -0.79 14.56
N THR A 15 10.76 0.08 14.23
CA THR A 15 9.32 -0.21 14.24
C THR A 15 8.83 -0.21 12.80
N PRO A 16 8.48 -1.38 12.22
CA PRO A 16 7.89 -1.44 10.89
C PRO A 16 6.51 -0.76 10.85
N ALA A 17 6.19 -0.14 9.71
CA ALA A 17 4.86 0.39 9.43
C ALA A 17 4.29 -0.30 8.18
N PHE A 18 3.17 -1.00 8.36
CA PHE A 18 2.56 -1.88 7.38
C PHE A 18 1.53 -1.12 6.56
N VAL A 19 1.44 -1.44 5.27
CA VAL A 19 0.42 -0.84 4.38
C VAL A 19 -0.97 -1.18 4.92
N VAL A 20 -1.79 -0.15 5.16
CA VAL A 20 -3.18 -0.32 5.62
C VAL A 20 -4.20 0.06 4.55
N SER A 21 -3.85 0.97 3.65
CA SER A 21 -4.72 1.38 2.55
C SER A 21 -3.94 1.94 1.37
N LEU A 22 -4.59 1.90 0.20
CA LEU A 22 -4.17 2.51 -1.05
C LEU A 22 -5.35 3.29 -1.61
N ASP A 23 -5.21 4.60 -1.79
CA ASP A 23 -6.24 5.45 -2.39
C ASP A 23 -6.19 5.32 -3.92
N GLN A 24 -7.13 4.55 -4.50
CA GLN A 24 -7.23 4.39 -5.95
C GLN A 24 -7.71 5.65 -6.69
N GLY A 25 -8.41 6.56 -6.00
CA GLY A 25 -8.82 7.86 -6.52
C GLY A 25 -7.61 8.71 -6.93
N VAL A 26 -6.56 8.67 -6.11
CA VAL A 26 -5.31 9.40 -6.32
C VAL A 26 -4.25 8.59 -7.09
N CYS A 27 -4.40 7.27 -7.15
CA CYS A 27 -3.47 6.36 -7.82
C CYS A 27 -3.50 6.54 -9.35
N ILE A 28 -2.31 6.56 -9.95
CA ILE A 28 -2.13 6.73 -11.41
C ILE A 28 -1.57 5.49 -12.12
N GLY A 29 -1.63 4.32 -11.48
CA GLY A 29 -1.18 3.06 -12.10
C GLY A 29 0.33 2.97 -12.40
N CYS A 30 1.19 3.82 -11.82
CA CYS A 30 2.59 3.92 -12.23
C CYS A 30 3.49 2.70 -11.87
N GLY A 31 2.99 1.73 -11.11
CA GLY A 31 3.70 0.47 -10.82
C GLY A 31 4.94 0.57 -9.92
N ARG A 32 5.28 1.74 -9.37
CA ARG A 32 6.50 1.91 -8.55
C ARG A 32 6.44 1.15 -7.23
N CYS A 33 5.28 1.13 -6.58
CA CYS A 33 5.06 0.35 -5.35
C CYS A 33 5.25 -1.15 -5.60
N TYR A 34 4.70 -1.67 -6.70
CA TYR A 34 4.91 -3.06 -7.14
C TYR A 34 6.39 -3.37 -7.36
N LYS A 35 7.08 -2.53 -8.16
CA LYS A 35 8.47 -2.78 -8.53
C LYS A 35 9.46 -2.70 -7.35
N VAL A 36 9.20 -1.83 -6.36
CA VAL A 36 10.09 -1.69 -5.20
C VAL A 36 9.78 -2.70 -4.09
N CYS A 37 8.58 -3.27 -4.07
CA CYS A 37 8.18 -4.18 -3.01
C CYS A 37 9.00 -5.48 -3.13
N PRO A 38 9.72 -5.89 -2.06
CA PRO A 38 10.43 -7.17 -2.08
C PRO A 38 9.50 -8.37 -1.84
N ARG A 39 8.18 -8.12 -1.74
CA ARG A 39 7.09 -9.04 -1.37
C ARG A 39 5.95 -8.92 -2.39
N ASP A 40 5.02 -9.87 -2.40
CA ASP A 40 3.92 -9.92 -3.39
C ASP A 40 2.66 -9.15 -2.92
N VAL A 41 2.84 -7.91 -2.45
CA VAL A 41 1.78 -7.12 -1.79
C VAL A 41 0.87 -6.40 -2.77
N PHE A 42 1.36 -6.03 -3.95
CA PHE A 42 0.67 -5.16 -4.90
C PHE A 42 0.37 -5.89 -6.22
N GLU A 43 -0.63 -5.41 -6.92
CA GLU A 43 -0.95 -5.81 -8.30
C GLU A 43 -1.48 -4.62 -9.09
N LEU A 44 -1.45 -4.71 -10.41
CA LEU A 44 -2.04 -3.71 -11.31
C LEU A 44 -3.35 -4.30 -11.84
N ILE A 45 -4.45 -3.57 -11.67
CA ILE A 45 -5.79 -3.97 -12.11
C ILE A 45 -6.40 -2.89 -13.00
N ASP A 46 -7.43 -3.26 -13.75
CA ASP A 46 -8.27 -2.29 -14.42
C ASP A 46 -9.04 -1.48 -13.37
N ARG A 47 -9.27 -0.20 -13.63
CA ARG A 47 -10.05 0.65 -12.73
C ARG A 47 -11.52 0.24 -12.72
N ASP A 48 -11.99 -0.34 -13.82
CA ASP A 48 -13.34 -0.88 -13.97
C ASP A 48 -13.55 -2.16 -13.13
N ASP A 49 -12.46 -2.83 -12.71
CA ASP A 49 -12.51 -3.99 -11.81
C ASP A 49 -12.71 -3.59 -10.34
N LEU A 50 -12.73 -2.29 -10.03
CA LEU A 50 -13.07 -1.82 -8.69
C LEU A 50 -14.59 -1.81 -8.53
N ASP A 51 -15.11 -2.54 -7.54
CA ASP A 51 -16.50 -2.44 -7.07
C ASP A 51 -16.74 -1.09 -6.34
N LEU A 52 -16.48 0.04 -7.00
CA LEU A 52 -16.84 1.37 -6.51
C LEU A 52 -18.30 1.65 -6.87
N ASP A 53 -19.08 2.12 -5.90
CA ASP A 53 -20.43 2.63 -6.19
C ASP A 53 -20.30 3.82 -7.16
N ASP A 54 -21.02 3.72 -8.28
CA ASP A 54 -21.04 4.62 -9.45
C ASP A 54 -21.29 6.11 -9.07
N ASP A 55 -21.80 6.35 -7.86
CA ASP A 55 -22.20 7.67 -7.34
C ASP A 55 -21.03 8.56 -6.84
N ASP A 56 -19.80 8.01 -6.70
CA ASP A 56 -18.58 8.77 -6.34
C ASP A 56 -17.70 9.08 -7.58
N LEU A 57 -18.16 8.72 -8.78
CA LEU A 57 -17.46 8.95 -10.04
C LEU A 57 -17.84 10.33 -10.60
N ASP A 58 -17.15 11.37 -10.17
CA ASP A 58 -17.25 12.69 -10.81
C ASP A 58 -16.90 12.58 -12.30
N ASP A 59 -17.61 13.35 -13.15
CA ASP A 59 -17.50 13.45 -14.61
C ASP A 59 -16.07 13.75 -15.15
N ASP A 60 -15.08 13.98 -14.29
CA ASP A 60 -13.64 14.10 -14.62
C ASP A 60 -12.95 12.74 -14.90
N PHE A 61 -13.69 11.61 -14.79
CA PHE A 61 -13.16 10.27 -15.01
C PHE A 61 -12.74 9.97 -16.46
N GLU A 62 -13.16 10.76 -17.45
CA GLU A 62 -12.73 10.58 -18.84
C GLU A 62 -11.21 10.81 -19.05
N GLU A 63 -10.53 11.52 -18.12
CA GLU A 63 -9.07 11.67 -18.10
C GLU A 63 -8.36 10.75 -17.08
N ALA A 64 -9.10 9.93 -16.33
CA ALA A 64 -8.52 9.05 -15.33
C ALA A 64 -7.78 7.86 -16.00
N PRO A 65 -6.64 7.43 -15.44
CA PRO A 65 -5.94 6.27 -15.97
C PRO A 65 -6.78 5.02 -15.76
N GLY A 66 -7.05 4.27 -16.84
CA GLY A 66 -7.80 3.01 -16.80
C GLY A 66 -7.12 1.88 -16.03
N MET A 67 -5.89 2.07 -15.55
CA MET A 67 -5.21 1.09 -14.69
C MET A 67 -4.80 1.73 -13.37
N VAL A 68 -5.00 1.00 -12.28
CA VAL A 68 -4.61 1.42 -10.93
C VAL A 68 -3.91 0.29 -10.18
N MET A 69 -3.13 0.66 -9.17
CA MET A 69 -2.52 -0.30 -8.26
C MET A 69 -3.54 -0.74 -7.22
N ASN A 70 -3.55 -2.03 -6.88
CA ASN A 70 -4.37 -2.64 -5.84
C ASN A 70 -3.50 -3.37 -4.80
N LEU A 71 -4.08 -3.66 -3.64
CA LEU A 71 -3.47 -4.49 -2.59
C LEU A 71 -3.88 -5.95 -2.75
N LYS A 72 -2.94 -6.78 -3.18
CA LYS A 72 -3.13 -8.21 -3.47
C LYS A 72 -3.01 -9.09 -2.21
N ASN A 73 -1.96 -8.88 -1.43
CA ASN A 73 -1.62 -9.73 -0.29
C ASN A 73 -1.03 -8.91 0.86
N LEU A 74 -1.90 -8.19 1.59
CA LEU A 74 -1.48 -7.36 2.73
C LEU A 74 -0.73 -8.15 3.79
N MET A 75 -1.06 -9.43 3.97
CA MET A 75 -0.44 -10.28 4.99
C MET A 75 1.03 -10.62 4.69
N ASP A 76 1.51 -10.39 3.47
CA ASP A 76 2.92 -10.55 3.09
C ASP A 76 3.74 -9.26 3.26
N CYS A 77 3.12 -8.17 3.72
CA CYS A 77 3.79 -6.89 3.95
C CYS A 77 4.74 -6.97 5.17
N ILE A 78 6.00 -6.58 4.96
CA ILE A 78 7.04 -6.56 6.02
C ILE A 78 7.22 -5.18 6.68
N GLY A 79 6.38 -4.22 6.32
CA GLY A 79 6.40 -2.86 6.87
C GLY A 79 7.68 -2.05 6.62
N CYS A 80 8.32 -2.25 5.46
CA CYS A 80 9.57 -1.57 5.09
C CYS A 80 9.39 -0.14 4.53
N GLU A 81 8.14 0.28 4.26
CA GLU A 81 7.76 1.60 3.73
C GLU A 81 8.44 2.02 2.40
N ALA A 82 9.07 1.08 1.69
CA ALA A 82 9.71 1.38 0.40
C ALA A 82 8.70 1.88 -0.63
N CYS A 83 7.48 1.30 -0.65
CA CYS A 83 6.38 1.72 -1.51
C CYS A 83 5.92 3.16 -1.21
N SER A 84 5.86 3.57 0.07
CA SER A 84 5.57 4.96 0.47
C SER A 84 6.57 5.94 -0.14
N ARG A 85 7.87 5.65 0.00
CA ARG A 85 8.95 6.53 -0.47
C ARG A 85 8.99 6.72 -1.98
N VAL A 86 8.56 5.71 -2.76
CA VAL A 86 8.60 5.77 -4.23
C VAL A 86 7.29 6.23 -4.85
N CYS A 87 6.21 6.35 -4.08
CA CYS A 87 4.91 6.75 -4.60
C CYS A 87 4.91 8.26 -4.87
N PRO A 88 4.85 8.71 -6.14
CA PRO A 88 4.88 10.14 -6.47
C PRO A 88 3.59 10.87 -6.08
N LYS A 89 2.51 10.12 -5.79
CA LYS A 89 1.20 10.64 -5.45
C LYS A 89 0.86 10.53 -3.96
N GLY A 90 1.69 9.85 -3.17
CA GLY A 90 1.44 9.67 -1.74
C GLY A 90 0.14 8.90 -1.42
N CYS A 91 -0.36 8.07 -2.33
CA CYS A 91 -1.64 7.37 -2.20
C CYS A 91 -1.62 6.14 -1.27
N LEU A 92 -0.63 5.98 -0.39
CA LEU A 92 -0.45 4.80 0.46
C LEU A 92 -0.34 5.19 1.94
N SER A 93 -1.13 4.56 2.79
CA SER A 93 -1.07 4.74 4.25
C SER A 93 -0.36 3.58 4.91
N HIS A 94 0.43 3.86 5.94
CA HIS A 94 1.19 2.85 6.69
C HIS A 94 1.05 3.06 8.19
N GLU A 95 0.91 1.98 8.95
CA GLU A 95 0.78 2.05 10.41
C GLU A 95 1.56 0.93 11.11
N PRO A 96 2.14 1.19 12.30
CA PRO A 96 2.66 0.13 13.15
C PRO A 96 1.54 -0.81 13.59
N MET A 97 1.76 -2.12 13.52
CA MET A 97 0.81 -3.10 14.02
C MET A 97 1.09 -3.51 15.48
N PRO A 98 0.06 -3.80 16.28
CA PRO A 98 0.24 -4.40 17.60
C PRO A 98 0.91 -5.77 17.45
N MET A 99 1.73 -6.17 18.42
CA MET A 99 2.25 -7.54 18.45
C MET A 99 1.07 -8.51 18.51
N PRO A 100 1.00 -9.50 17.60
CA PRO A 100 0.02 -10.56 17.73
C PRO A 100 0.27 -11.27 19.06
N LEU A 101 -0.80 -11.49 19.83
CA LEU A 101 -0.75 -12.41 20.98
C LEU A 101 -0.22 -13.74 20.43
N ALA A 102 0.89 -14.22 20.98
CA ALA A 102 1.48 -15.49 20.57
C ALA A 102 0.38 -16.56 20.56
N ALA A 103 0.20 -17.22 19.41
CA ALA A 103 -0.65 -18.39 19.27
C ALA A 103 -0.04 -19.59 20.00
#